data_AF-A0A6U6H833-F1
#
_entry.id   AF-A0A6U6H833-F1
#
_cell.length_a   1.000
_cell.length_b   1.000
_cell.length_c   1.000
_cell.angle_alpha   90.00
_cell.angle_beta   90.00
_cell.angle_gamma   90.00
#
_symmetry.space_group_name_H-M   'P 1'
#
loop_
_entity.id
_entity.type
_entity.pdbx_description
1 polymer ?
#
loop_
_entity_poly.entity_id
_entity_poly.type
_entity_poly.pdbx_seq_one_letter_code
_entity_poly.pdbx_strand_id
1 'polypeptide(L)'
;MSLDNLQNPDRPTHKHRFDVLGAEDLDATTQAAIVKSPQKVELVFQMVQQTIVEGMHTGLLAIAPAILTRSFQEMGTALMCYHEAKKLAFVPMPFAFKMVTLVILAAE
;
A
#
# COMPACT_ATOMS: atom_id res chain seq x y z
N MET A 1 -1.81 -3.77 -14.10
CA MET A 1 -2.74 -4.58 -13.29
C MET A 1 -3.60 -3.60 -12.52
N SER A 2 -4.79 -3.27 -13.03
CA SER A 2 -5.66 -2.21 -12.47
C SER A 2 -6.31 -2.71 -11.19
N LEU A 3 -6.31 -1.89 -10.14
CA LEU A 3 -6.84 -2.21 -8.81
C LEU A 3 -8.36 -2.48 -8.82
N ASP A 4 -9.05 -2.11 -9.89
CA ASP A 4 -10.48 -2.37 -10.13
C ASP A 4 -10.83 -3.87 -10.16
N ASN A 5 -9.85 -4.75 -10.40
CA ASN A 5 -10.07 -6.20 -10.41
C ASN A 5 -10.23 -6.82 -9.01
N LEU A 6 -10.00 -6.06 -7.93
CA LEU A 6 -10.32 -6.48 -6.56
C LEU A 6 -11.76 -6.17 -6.16
N GLN A 7 -12.46 -5.35 -6.94
CA GLN A 7 -13.85 -4.99 -6.72
C GLN A 7 -14.75 -5.96 -7.50
N ASN A 8 -14.67 -7.25 -7.17
CA ASN A 8 -15.55 -8.26 -7.75
C ASN A 8 -16.88 -8.30 -6.97
N PRO A 9 -18.03 -7.93 -7.57
CA PRO A 9 -19.31 -7.91 -6.88
C PRO A 9 -19.91 -9.30 -6.60
N ASP A 10 -19.40 -10.39 -7.20
CA ASP A 10 -20.09 -11.70 -7.24
C ASP A 10 -19.32 -12.88 -6.63
N ARG A 11 -18.65 -12.70 -5.48
CA ARG A 11 -18.14 -13.85 -4.69
C ARG A 11 -18.60 -13.82 -3.24
N PRO A 12 -19.53 -14.71 -2.83
CA PRO A 12 -19.90 -14.85 -1.43
C PRO A 12 -18.85 -15.75 -0.77
N THR A 13 -17.92 -15.17 0.00
CA THR A 13 -17.18 -15.75 1.16
C THR A 13 -15.79 -15.13 1.36
N HIS A 14 -15.72 -13.86 1.80
CA HIS A 14 -14.74 -13.45 2.81
C HIS A 14 -15.22 -12.18 3.51
N LYS A 15 -15.22 -12.19 4.84
CA LYS A 15 -15.92 -11.23 5.73
C LYS A 15 -15.26 -9.83 5.82
N HIS A 16 -14.38 -9.48 4.88
CA HIS A 16 -13.68 -8.20 4.86
C HIS A 16 -13.69 -7.62 3.44
N ARG A 17 -14.82 -7.00 3.06
CA ARG A 17 -14.82 -6.04 1.94
C ARG A 17 -14.07 -4.80 2.44
N PHE A 18 -12.89 -4.56 1.90
CA PHE A 18 -12.23 -3.28 2.11
C PHE A 18 -12.96 -2.25 1.25
N ASP A 19 -13.36 -1.15 1.87
CA ASP A 19 -13.81 0.02 1.14
C ASP A 19 -12.55 0.64 0.51
N VAL A 20 -12.42 0.49 -0.80
CA VAL A 20 -11.26 0.98 -1.54
C VAL A 20 -11.62 2.37 -2.04
N LEU A 21 -10.84 3.36 -1.61
CA LEU A 21 -10.96 4.72 -2.13
C LEU A 21 -10.64 4.70 -3.63
N GLY A 22 -11.62 5.09 -4.44
CA GLY A 22 -11.50 5.21 -5.88
C GLY A 22 -10.72 6.48 -6.27
N ALA A 23 -10.34 6.59 -7.54
CA ALA A 23 -9.71 7.81 -8.04
C ALA A 23 -10.68 9.00 -7.96
N GLU A 24 -11.98 8.73 -8.11
CA GLU A 24 -13.11 9.65 -8.02
C GLU A 24 -13.30 10.28 -6.63
N ASP A 25 -12.83 9.63 -5.56
CA ASP A 25 -12.97 10.12 -4.19
C ASP A 25 -11.91 11.17 -3.82
N LEU A 26 -10.86 11.32 -4.65
CA LEU A 26 -9.77 12.27 -4.42
C LEU A 26 -10.05 13.59 -5.13
N ASP A 27 -9.61 14.70 -4.52
CA ASP A 27 -9.68 16.00 -5.16
C ASP A 27 -8.84 16.05 -6.45
N ALA A 28 -9.30 16.83 -7.44
CA ALA A 28 -8.67 16.91 -8.76
C ALA A 28 -7.21 17.38 -8.68
N THR A 29 -6.88 18.24 -7.72
CA THR A 29 -5.50 18.71 -7.49
C THR A 29 -4.59 17.59 -6.98
N THR A 30 -5.13 16.76 -6.09
CA THR A 30 -4.43 15.61 -5.49
C THR A 30 -4.22 14.51 -6.53
N GLN A 31 -5.23 14.22 -7.36
CA GLN A 31 -5.10 13.27 -8.45
C GLN A 31 -3.98 13.67 -9.42
N ALA A 32 -3.93 14.94 -9.83
CA ALA A 32 -2.88 15.45 -10.70
C ALA A 32 -1.47 15.31 -10.08
N ALA A 33 -1.34 15.56 -8.77
CA ALA A 33 -0.08 15.38 -8.05
C ALA A 33 0.37 13.91 -8.01
N ILE A 34 -0.55 12.98 -7.77
CA ILE A 34 -0.28 11.53 -7.73
C ILE A 34 0.12 11.00 -9.11
N VAL A 35 -0.56 11.44 -10.18
CA VAL A 35 -0.25 11.00 -11.55
C VAL A 35 1.14 11.46 -11.98
N LYS A 36 1.55 12.67 -11.58
CA LYS A 36 2.85 13.27 -11.93
C LYS A 36 4.02 12.67 -11.15
N SER A 37 3.78 12.08 -9.98
CA SER A 37 4.84 11.59 -9.10
C SER A 37 5.44 10.25 -9.55
N PRO A 38 6.78 10.09 -9.52
CA PRO A 38 7.43 8.80 -9.78
C PRO A 38 7.17 7.77 -8.66
N GLN A 39 6.91 8.22 -7.43
CA GLN A 39 6.66 7.36 -6.26
C GLN A 39 5.28 7.66 -5.68
N LYS A 40 4.25 7.06 -6.30
CA LYS A 40 2.84 7.29 -5.97
C LYS A 40 2.48 6.86 -4.55
N VAL A 41 2.97 5.70 -4.11
CA VAL A 41 2.64 5.13 -2.79
C VAL A 41 3.21 5.96 -1.65
N GLU A 42 4.45 6.43 -1.79
CA GLU A 42 5.12 7.26 -0.79
C GLU A 42 4.46 8.65 -0.68
N LEU A 43 4.05 9.22 -1.82
CA LEU A 43 3.31 10.48 -1.81
C LEU A 43 1.97 10.34 -1.05
N VAL A 44 1.19 9.29 -1.33
CA VAL A 44 -0.07 9.04 -0.60
C VAL A 44 0.18 8.83 0.89
N PHE A 45 1.22 8.07 1.24
CA PHE A 45 1.60 7.87 2.64
C PHE A 45 1.92 9.20 3.34
N GLN A 46 2.66 10.09 2.68
CA GLN A 46 2.98 11.41 3.22
C GLN A 46 1.75 12.30 3.33
N MET A 47 0.83 12.26 2.37
CA MET A 47 -0.43 13.01 2.44
C MET A 47 -1.29 12.59 3.63
N VAL A 48 -1.40 11.28 3.90
CA VAL A 48 -2.12 10.77 5.08
C VAL A 48 -1.48 11.30 6.37
N GLN A 49 -0.15 11.26 6.48
CA GLN A 49 0.55 11.81 7.65
C GLN A 49 0.34 13.31 7.80
N GLN A 50 0.34 14.06 6.70
CA GLN A 50 0.09 15.50 6.70
C GLN A 50 -1.31 15.83 7.22
N THR A 51 -2.35 15.12 6.76
CA THR A 51 -3.72 15.30 7.24
C THR A 51 -3.85 15.03 8.74
N ILE A 52 -3.13 14.02 9.25
CA ILE A 52 -3.09 13.72 10.68
C ILE A 52 -2.48 14.89 11.47
N VAL A 53 -1.36 15.44 11.00
CA VAL A 53 -0.69 16.59 11.64
C VAL A 53 -1.57 17.85 11.61
N GLU A 54 -2.28 18.09 10.52
CA GLU A 54 -3.23 19.21 10.41
C GLU A 54 -4.43 19.04 11.36
N GLY A 55 -4.92 17.80 11.51
CA GLY A 55 -5.93 17.44 12.50
C GLY A 55 -5.50 17.67 13.96
N MET A 56 -4.20 17.55 14.25
CA MET A 56 -3.67 17.93 15.56
C MET A 56 -3.64 19.44 15.76
N HIS A 57 -3.16 20.19 14.77
CA HIS A 57 -3.02 21.64 14.87
C HIS A 57 -4.39 22.34 15.01
N THR A 58 -5.40 21.80 14.34
CA THR A 58 -6.79 22.28 14.44
C THR A 58 -7.48 21.89 15.76
N GLY A 59 -6.86 21.04 16.58
CA GLY A 59 -7.43 20.53 17.84
C GLY A 59 -8.55 19.50 17.66
N LEU A 60 -8.83 19.07 16.42
CA LEU A 60 -9.79 18.01 16.11
C LEU A 60 -9.32 16.66 16.68
N LEU A 61 -8.01 16.40 16.63
CA LEU A 61 -7.36 15.28 17.31
C LEU A 61 -6.80 15.71 18.67
N ALA A 62 -7.64 15.69 19.71
CA ALA A 62 -7.23 15.93 21.11
C ALA A 62 -6.61 14.68 21.78
N ILE A 63 -5.74 13.95 21.06
CA ILE A 63 -5.12 12.71 21.54
C ILE A 63 -3.74 13.03 22.14
N ALA A 64 -3.35 12.32 23.19
CA ALA A 64 -2.03 12.45 23.79
C ALA A 64 -0.92 12.16 22.74
N PRO A 65 0.14 13.00 22.66
CA PRO A 65 1.22 12.84 21.68
C PRO A 65 1.86 11.45 21.65
N ALA A 66 1.93 10.77 22.79
CA ALA A 66 2.51 9.43 22.90
C ALA A 66 1.73 8.35 22.11
N ILE A 67 0.40 8.44 22.05
CA ILE A 67 -0.43 7.50 21.28
C ILE A 67 -0.21 7.73 19.79
N LEU A 68 -0.14 9.00 19.39
CA LEU A 68 0.05 9.35 17.99
C LEU A 68 1.43 8.94 17.48
N THR A 69 2.48 9.11 18.29
CA THR A 69 3.82 8.62 17.94
C THR A 69 3.81 7.11 17.70
N ARG A 70 3.07 6.34 18.50
CA ARG A 70 2.92 4.90 18.26
C ARG A 70 2.22 4.62 16.93
N SER A 71 1.15 5.34 16.60
CA SER A 71 0.50 5.20 15.29
C SER A 71 1.45 5.51 14.12
N PHE A 72 2.27 6.55 14.23
CA PHE A 72 3.29 6.85 13.21
C PHE A 72 4.38 5.78 13.11
N GLN A 73 4.79 5.17 14.23
CA GLN A 73 5.73 4.05 14.23
C GLN A 73 5.15 2.82 13.51
N GLU A 74 3.89 2.46 13.80
CA GLU A 74 3.20 1.36 13.10
C GLU A 74 3.04 1.64 11.60
N MET A 75 2.70 2.88 11.23
CA MET A 75 2.67 3.32 9.84
C MET A 75 4.04 3.20 9.16
N GLY A 76 5.13 3.57 9.85
CA GLY A 76 6.50 3.40 9.35
C GLY A 76 6.86 1.93 9.10
N THR A 77 6.47 1.04 10.00
CA THR A 77 6.61 -0.41 9.83
C THR A 77 5.82 -0.92 8.62
N ALA A 78 4.61 -0.41 8.40
CA ALA A 78 3.80 -0.76 7.23
C ALA A 78 4.48 -0.36 5.91
N LEU A 79 5.10 0.83 5.84
CA LEU A 79 5.85 1.27 4.66
C LEU A 79 7.09 0.41 4.40
N MET A 80 7.82 0.02 5.45
CA MET A 80 8.94 -0.93 5.34
C MET A 80 8.48 -2.27 4.78
N CYS A 81 7.36 -2.82 5.28
CA CYS A 81 6.78 -4.06 4.79
C CYS A 81 6.40 -3.95 3.29
N TYR A 82 5.82 -2.82 2.88
CA TYR A 82 5.55 -2.54 1.46
C TYR A 82 6.83 -2.57 0.62
N HIS A 83 7.92 -1.97 1.08
CA HIS A 83 9.19 -2.00 0.35
C HIS A 83 9.81 -3.39 0.26
N GLU A 84 9.72 -4.20 1.30
CA GLU A 84 10.18 -5.61 1.26
C GLU A 84 9.33 -6.44 0.28
N ALA A 85 8.00 -6.30 0.32
CA ALA A 85 7.11 -6.97 -0.62
C ALA A 85 7.37 -6.52 -2.08
N LYS A 86 7.67 -5.23 -2.27
CA LYS A 86 8.07 -4.69 -3.57
C LYS A 86 9.36 -5.36 -4.07
N LYS A 87 10.38 -5.55 -3.22
CA LYS A 87 11.60 -6.27 -3.62
C LYS A 87 11.29 -7.68 -4.10
N LEU A 88 10.42 -8.41 -3.40
CA LEU A 88 10.02 -9.76 -3.81
C LEU A 88 9.33 -9.78 -5.18
N ALA A 89 8.52 -8.77 -5.50
CA ALA A 89 7.85 -8.65 -6.79
C ALA A 89 8.82 -8.29 -7.93
N PHE A 90 9.83 -7.46 -7.67
CA PHE A 90 10.77 -6.96 -8.68
C PHE A 90 12.02 -7.83 -8.87
N VAL A 91 12.36 -8.69 -7.91
CA VAL A 91 13.51 -9.61 -8.01
C VAL A 91 13.00 -10.99 -8.40
N PRO A 92 12.92 -11.33 -9.70
CA PRO A 92 12.60 -12.69 -10.11
C PRO A 92 13.69 -13.65 -9.62
N MET A 93 13.28 -14.83 -9.17
CA MET A 93 14.23 -15.89 -8.80
C MET A 93 15.24 -16.12 -9.94
N PRO A 94 16.55 -16.28 -9.63
CA PRO A 94 17.57 -16.47 -10.66
C PRO A 94 17.24 -17.67 -11.57
N PHE A 95 17.50 -17.50 -12.85
CA PHE A 95 17.14 -18.47 -13.89
C PHE A 95 17.66 -19.89 -13.58
N ALA A 96 18.89 -20.01 -13.07
CA ALA A 96 19.49 -21.30 -12.74
C ALA A 96 18.67 -22.12 -11.74
N PHE A 97 18.11 -21.49 -10.70
CA PHE A 97 17.26 -22.19 -9.73
C PHE A 97 15.97 -22.68 -10.35
N LYS A 98 15.34 -21.87 -11.22
CA LYS A 98 14.13 -22.29 -11.94
C LYS A 98 14.39 -23.51 -12.82
N MET A 99 15.52 -23.54 -13.53
CA MET A 99 15.88 -24.65 -14.41
C MET A 99 16.16 -25.94 -13.62
N VAL A 100 16.91 -25.85 -12.51
CA VAL A 100 17.19 -27.02 -11.67
C VAL A 100 15.89 -27.59 -11.08
N THR A 101 14.99 -26.74 -10.58
CA THR A 101 13.68 -27.20 -10.07
C THR A 101 12.84 -27.87 -11.16
N LEU A 102 12.84 -27.34 -12.39
CA LEU A 102 12.13 -27.97 -13.51
C LEU A 102 12.75 -29.31 -13.92
N VAL A 103 14.08 -29.42 -13.93
CA VAL A 103 14.77 -30.68 -14.28
C VAL A 103 14.50 -31.75 -13.23
N ILE A 104 14.53 -31.40 -11.94
CA ILE A 104 14.19 -32.33 -10.86
C ILE A 104 12.74 -32.82 -11.01
N LEU A 105 11.80 -31.90 -11.26
CA LEU A 105 10.39 -32.23 -11.42
C LEU A 105 10.10 -33.10 -12.66
N ALA A 106 10.84 -32.91 -13.75
CA ALA A 106 10.67 -33.67 -14.99
C ALA A 106 11.38 -35.04 -14.97
N ALA A 107 12.23 -35.29 -13.96
CA ALA A 107 12.96 -36.54 -13.80
C ALA A 107 12.27 -37.54 -12.83
N GLU A 108 11.21 -37.12 -12.15
CA GLU A 108 10.22 -38.00 -11.50
C GLU A 108 9.11 -38.42 -12.48
#